data_AF-A0A4Y8C9Y9-F1
#
_entry.id   AF-A0A4Y8C9Y9-F1
#
_cell.length_a   1.000
_cell.length_b   1.000
_cell.length_c   1.000
_cell.angle_alpha   90.00
_cell.angle_beta   90.00
_cell.angle_gamma   90.00
#
_symmetry.space_group_name_H-M   'P 1'
#
loop_
_entity.id
_entity.type
_entity.pdbx_description
1 polymer ?
#
loop_
_entity_poly.entity_id
_entity_poly.type
_entity_poly.pdbx_seq_one_letter_code
_entity_poly.pdbx_strand_id
1 'polypeptide(L)'
;DANLYQHKPFLDDFNTHKGTNLSSLDAIVLVPMAIYSNSIKDIKDIPNGAKIAIPNDATNESRALDLLAKANLIEFKSQNTLKTPIDISKNPKNLKFIELKAAQLPRALNDTDLAIITTNYALGAGLNPLKDGIFMEDKDS
;
A
#
# COMPACT_ATOMS: atom_id res chain seq x y z
N ASP A 1 -25.81 -8.23 -12.50
CA ASP A 1 -25.20 -7.65 -11.28
C ASP A 1 -23.75 -7.29 -11.52
N ALA A 2 -23.23 -6.28 -10.81
CA ALA A 2 -21.85 -5.80 -10.94
C ALA A 2 -21.35 -5.20 -9.61
N ASN A 3 -20.04 -5.06 -9.46
CA ASN A 3 -19.40 -4.32 -8.36
C ASN A 3 -18.36 -3.33 -8.89
N LEU A 4 -17.98 -2.34 -8.07
CA LEU A 4 -16.97 -1.33 -8.39
C LEU A 4 -16.16 -0.98 -7.14
N TYR A 5 -15.06 -1.71 -6.90
CA TYR A 5 -14.18 -1.43 -5.75
C TYR A 5 -12.72 -1.90 -5.90
N GLN A 6 -12.39 -2.62 -6.98
CA GLN A 6 -11.16 -3.39 -7.11
C GLN A 6 -10.41 -3.04 -8.40
N HIS A 7 -9.10 -3.32 -8.41
CA HIS A 7 -8.26 -3.25 -9.60
C HIS A 7 -8.06 -4.64 -10.22
N LYS A 8 -7.55 -4.70 -11.46
CA LYS A 8 -7.40 -5.95 -12.22
C LYS A 8 -6.51 -6.99 -11.52
N PRO A 9 -5.34 -6.62 -10.93
CA PRO A 9 -4.54 -7.58 -10.16
C PRO A 9 -5.30 -8.25 -9.01
N PHE A 10 -6.08 -7.48 -8.23
CA PHE A 10 -6.89 -8.04 -7.15
C PHE A 10 -7.97 -8.98 -7.67
N LEU A 11 -8.63 -8.63 -8.78
CA LEU A 11 -9.63 -9.50 -9.42
C LEU A 11 -9.04 -10.84 -9.85
N ASP A 12 -7.84 -10.81 -10.45
CA ASP A 12 -7.15 -12.01 -10.92
C ASP A 12 -6.70 -12.91 -9.75
N ASP A 13 -6.19 -12.30 -8.69
CA ASP A 13 -5.84 -12.99 -7.45
C ASP A 13 -7.07 -13.62 -6.78
N PHE A 14 -8.18 -12.87 -6.71
CA PHE A 14 -9.45 -13.34 -6.16
C PHE A 14 -10.02 -14.51 -6.97
N ASN A 15 -10.03 -14.40 -8.30
CA ASN A 15 -10.46 -15.49 -9.18
C ASN A 15 -9.65 -16.76 -8.95
N THR A 16 -8.32 -16.63 -8.87
CA THR A 16 -7.39 -17.74 -8.62
C THR A 16 -7.66 -18.41 -7.27
N HIS A 17 -7.77 -17.63 -6.19
CA HIS A 17 -7.92 -18.16 -4.84
C HIS A 17 -9.34 -18.62 -4.49
N LYS A 18 -10.36 -18.11 -5.18
CA LYS A 18 -11.77 -18.46 -4.93
C LYS A 18 -12.37 -19.38 -5.98
N GLY A 19 -11.63 -19.69 -7.05
CA GLY A 19 -12.13 -20.52 -8.16
C GLY A 19 -13.31 -19.86 -8.88
N THR A 20 -13.25 -18.54 -9.06
CA THR A 20 -14.30 -17.76 -9.73
C THR A 20 -13.82 -17.24 -11.08
N ASN A 21 -14.77 -16.81 -11.91
CA ASN A 21 -14.52 -16.46 -13.33
C ASN A 21 -14.97 -15.02 -13.61
N LEU A 22 -14.83 -14.13 -12.63
CA LEU A 22 -15.29 -12.75 -12.74
C LEU A 22 -14.44 -12.00 -13.79
N SER A 23 -15.06 -11.19 -14.64
CA SER A 23 -14.39 -10.42 -15.67
C SER A 23 -14.52 -8.92 -15.45
N SER A 24 -13.49 -8.17 -15.84
CA SER A 24 -13.54 -6.71 -15.89
C SER A 24 -14.19 -6.27 -17.20
N LEU A 25 -15.15 -5.35 -17.12
CA LEU A 25 -15.74 -4.73 -18.31
C LEU A 25 -14.89 -3.57 -18.82
N ASP A 26 -14.49 -2.67 -17.91
CA ASP A 26 -13.65 -1.52 -18.23
C ASP A 26 -12.93 -1.01 -16.98
N ALA A 27 -11.84 -0.27 -17.15
CA ALA A 27 -11.16 0.45 -16.09
C ALA A 27 -11.79 1.84 -15.92
N ILE A 28 -12.32 2.14 -14.74
CA ILE A 28 -13.06 3.40 -14.51
C ILE A 28 -12.18 4.48 -13.87
N VAL A 29 -11.47 4.15 -12.77
CA VAL A 29 -10.64 5.11 -12.04
C VAL A 29 -9.37 4.43 -11.54
N LEU A 30 -8.22 5.08 -11.76
CA LEU A 30 -7.00 4.74 -11.04
C LEU A 30 -7.03 5.40 -9.65
N VAL A 31 -6.94 4.58 -8.61
CA VAL A 31 -7.01 5.02 -7.21
C VAL A 31 -5.60 4.94 -6.64
N PRO A 32 -4.86 6.05 -6.53
CA PRO A 32 -3.46 6.03 -6.07
C PRO A 32 -3.38 5.59 -4.60
N MET A 33 -2.23 5.05 -4.23
CA MET A 33 -1.83 4.72 -2.88
C MET A 33 -0.84 5.78 -2.38
N ALA A 34 -0.87 6.06 -1.09
CA ALA A 34 0.06 6.99 -0.46
C ALA A 34 0.53 6.49 0.91
N ILE A 35 1.67 7.02 1.33
CA ILE A 35 2.23 6.89 2.66
C ILE A 35 1.69 8.05 3.51
N TYR A 36 1.17 7.73 4.69
CA TYR A 36 0.62 8.69 5.65
C TYR A 36 1.32 8.56 6.99
N SER A 37 1.32 9.66 7.75
CA SER A 37 1.78 9.69 9.15
C SER A 37 1.02 10.77 9.91
N ASN A 38 0.82 10.56 11.21
CA ASN A 38 0.29 11.60 12.10
C ASN A 38 1.38 12.58 12.58
N SER A 39 2.66 12.18 12.56
CA SER A 39 3.76 12.94 13.18
C SER A 39 4.90 13.27 12.21
N ILE A 40 5.16 12.41 11.22
CA ILE A 40 6.24 12.57 10.25
C ILE A 40 5.71 13.33 9.03
N LYS A 41 6.45 14.33 8.55
CA LYS A 41 6.01 15.16 7.40
C LYS A 41 6.81 14.94 6.12
N ASP A 42 7.99 14.33 6.24
CA ASP A 42 8.88 14.07 5.11
C ASP A 42 9.48 12.65 5.26
N ILE A 43 9.66 11.95 4.14
CA ILE A 43 10.30 10.64 4.08
C ILE A 43 11.68 10.65 4.75
N LYS A 44 12.41 11.76 4.66
CA LYS A 44 13.77 11.88 5.20
C LYS A 44 13.79 11.76 6.73
N ASP A 45 12.69 12.17 7.38
CA ASP A 45 12.56 12.23 8.84
C ASP A 45 12.13 10.89 9.45
N ILE A 46 11.92 9.84 8.63
CA ILE A 46 11.53 8.52 9.12
C ILE A 46 12.61 7.97 10.06
N PRO A 47 12.29 7.64 11.32
CA PRO A 47 13.28 7.16 12.27
C PRO A 47 13.75 5.74 11.95
N ASN A 48 14.93 5.37 12.47
CA ASN A 48 15.35 3.98 12.45
C ASN A 48 14.40 3.13 13.31
N GLY A 49 14.03 1.95 12.81
CA GLY A 49 13.13 1.04 13.50
C GLY A 49 11.65 1.41 13.38
N ALA A 50 11.29 2.37 12.51
CA ALA A 50 9.92 2.83 12.35
C ALA A 50 8.96 1.66 12.02
N LYS A 51 7.78 1.69 12.65
CA LYS A 51 6.68 0.76 12.40
C LYS A 51 5.85 1.25 11.22
N ILE A 52 5.69 0.39 10.22
CA ILE A 52 4.97 0.69 8.99
C ILE A 52 3.81 -0.29 8.85
N ALA A 53 2.58 0.22 8.92
CA ALA A 53 1.40 -0.55 8.61
C ALA A 53 1.19 -0.67 7.09
N ILE A 54 1.04 -1.90 6.59
CA ILE A 54 0.82 -2.21 5.16
C ILE A 54 -0.40 -3.12 4.98
N PRO A 55 -1.04 -3.13 3.81
CA PRO A 55 -2.10 -4.10 3.49
C PRO A 55 -1.60 -5.54 3.61
N ASN A 56 -2.49 -6.48 3.92
CA ASN A 56 -2.18 -7.91 4.05
C ASN A 56 -2.81 -8.80 2.96
N ASP A 57 -3.36 -8.18 1.91
CA ASP A 57 -3.70 -8.89 0.68
C ASP A 57 -2.53 -8.78 -0.30
N ALA A 58 -2.19 -9.88 -0.97
CA ALA A 58 -0.94 -10.01 -1.71
C ALA A 58 -0.71 -8.89 -2.73
N THR A 59 -1.77 -8.43 -3.39
CA THR A 59 -1.68 -7.41 -4.44
C THR A 59 -1.41 -6.02 -3.88
N ASN A 60 -2.15 -5.59 -2.85
CA ASN A 60 -1.93 -4.28 -2.26
C ASN A 60 -0.72 -4.25 -1.33
N GLU A 61 -0.34 -5.38 -0.72
CA GLU A 61 0.90 -5.52 0.04
C GLU A 61 2.11 -5.29 -0.86
N SER A 62 2.19 -6.01 -1.99
CA SER A 62 3.26 -5.83 -2.97
C SER A 62 3.30 -4.39 -3.50
N ARG A 63 2.14 -3.79 -3.79
CA ARG A 63 2.05 -2.40 -4.24
C ARG A 63 2.55 -1.40 -3.19
N ALA A 64 2.22 -1.62 -1.91
CA ALA A 64 2.70 -0.79 -0.81
C ALA A 64 4.22 -0.88 -0.64
N LEU A 65 4.77 -2.09 -0.79
CA LEU A 65 6.20 -2.36 -0.78
C LEU A 65 6.93 -1.71 -1.96
N ASP A 66 6.35 -1.74 -3.16
CA ASP A 66 6.89 -1.04 -4.33
C ASP A 66 6.88 0.48 -4.14
N LEU A 67 5.86 1.04 -3.49
CA LEU A 67 5.82 2.47 -3.14
C LEU A 67 6.95 2.86 -2.19
N LEU A 68 7.25 2.02 -1.19
CA LEU A 68 8.39 2.24 -0.29
C LEU A 68 9.74 2.14 -1.01
N ALA A 69 9.86 1.25 -1.99
CA ALA A 69 11.06 1.18 -2.81
C ALA A 69 11.22 2.41 -3.70
N LYS A 70 10.13 2.91 -4.32
CA LYS A 70 10.12 4.19 -5.04
C LYS A 70 10.51 5.36 -4.13
N ALA A 71 10.14 5.31 -2.85
CA ALA A 71 10.54 6.27 -1.82
C ALA A 71 12.01 6.11 -1.35
N ASN A 72 12.77 5.16 -1.91
CA ASN A 72 14.14 4.80 -1.52
C ASN A 72 14.28 4.36 -0.04
N LEU A 73 13.22 3.77 0.54
CA LEU A 73 13.23 3.29 1.93
C LEU A 73 13.67 1.84 2.06
N ILE A 74 13.43 1.03 1.01
CA ILE A 74 13.79 -0.38 0.91
C ILE A 74 14.22 -0.72 -0.52
N GLU A 75 14.90 -1.84 -0.71
CA GLU A 75 15.22 -2.36 -2.04
C GLU A 75 14.94 -3.86 -2.14
N PHE A 76 14.56 -4.32 -3.34
CA PHE A 76 14.36 -5.73 -3.67
C PHE A 76 15.49 -6.25 -4.54
N LYS A 77 15.87 -7.52 -4.36
CA LYS A 77 16.77 -8.25 -5.27
C LYS A 77 16.01 -9.04 -6.33
N SER A 78 14.81 -9.50 -6.01
CA SER A 78 13.99 -10.31 -6.90
C SER A 78 13.06 -9.43 -7.73
N GLN A 79 12.81 -9.87 -8.96
CA GLN A 79 11.78 -9.34 -9.85
C GLN A 79 10.45 -10.10 -9.65
N ASN A 80 10.18 -10.55 -8.42
CA ASN A 80 8.95 -11.29 -8.12
C ASN A 80 7.74 -10.41 -8.46
N THR A 81 6.75 -11.00 -9.14
CA THR A 81 5.51 -10.32 -9.51
C THR A 81 4.78 -9.79 -8.29
N LEU A 82 4.75 -10.57 -7.21
CA LEU A 82 4.20 -10.19 -5.91
C LEU A 82 5.31 -10.31 -4.86
N LYS A 83 5.41 -9.29 -4.00
CA LYS A 83 6.44 -9.16 -2.97
C LYS A 83 5.79 -9.11 -1.59
N THR A 84 6.53 -9.62 -0.61
CA THR A 84 6.23 -9.54 0.81
C THR A 84 7.46 -8.99 1.55
N PRO A 85 7.37 -8.64 2.86
CA PRO A 85 8.52 -8.16 3.61
C PRO A 85 9.74 -9.08 3.60
N ILE A 86 9.55 -10.40 3.40
CA ILE A 86 10.68 -11.36 3.33
C ILE A 86 11.52 -11.19 2.07
N ASP A 87 10.96 -10.59 1.00
CA ASP A 87 11.65 -10.35 -0.26
C ASP A 87 12.58 -9.12 -0.21
N ILE A 88 12.50 -8.32 0.87
CA ILE A 88 13.30 -7.11 1.05
C ILE A 88 14.77 -7.47 1.21
N SER A 89 15.60 -6.92 0.32
CA SER A 89 17.03 -7.20 0.26
C SER A 89 17.89 -6.14 0.97
N LYS A 90 17.40 -4.90 1.04
CA LYS A 90 18.00 -3.83 1.83
C LYS A 90 16.92 -3.07 2.58
N ASN A 91 17.17 -2.88 3.87
CA ASN A 91 16.31 -2.13 4.79
C ASN A 91 17.21 -1.27 5.70
N PRO A 92 17.82 -0.18 5.18
CA PRO A 92 18.85 0.57 5.88
C PRO A 92 18.36 1.22 7.19
N LYS A 93 17.07 1.54 7.28
CA LYS A 93 16.43 2.09 8.48
C LYS A 93 15.88 1.01 9.42
N ASN A 94 16.09 -0.29 9.17
CA ASN A 94 15.55 -1.40 9.98
C ASN A 94 14.02 -1.28 10.22
N LEU A 95 13.28 -0.87 9.19
CA LEU A 95 11.83 -0.68 9.21
C LEU A 95 11.11 -1.98 9.61
N LYS A 96 10.04 -1.86 10.38
CA LYS A 96 9.24 -2.98 10.90
C LYS A 96 7.86 -2.95 10.26
N PHE A 97 7.50 -4.03 9.56
CA PHE A 97 6.24 -4.11 8.84
C PHE A 97 5.15 -4.75 9.71
N ILE A 98 3.97 -4.16 9.69
CA ILE A 98 2.77 -4.67 10.36
C ILE A 98 1.69 -4.84 9.28
N GLU A 99 1.42 -6.07 8.90
CA GLU A 99 0.44 -6.42 7.88
C GLU A 99 -0.97 -6.41 8.49
N LEU A 100 -1.87 -5.59 7.93
CA LEU A 100 -3.25 -5.42 8.40
C LEU A 100 -4.24 -5.46 7.24
N LYS A 101 -5.51 -5.72 7.54
CA LYS A 101 -6.56 -5.54 6.54
C LYS A 101 -6.60 -4.08 6.12
N ALA A 102 -6.73 -3.80 4.82
CA ALA A 102 -6.66 -2.43 4.28
C ALA A 102 -7.61 -1.43 4.99
N ALA A 103 -8.81 -1.88 5.39
CA ALA A 103 -9.78 -1.08 6.15
C ALA A 103 -9.35 -0.69 7.58
N GLN A 104 -8.27 -1.27 8.10
CA GLN A 104 -7.72 -0.96 9.43
C GLN A 104 -6.57 0.05 9.36
N LEU A 105 -5.95 0.24 8.20
CA LEU A 105 -4.74 1.06 8.05
C LEU A 105 -4.92 2.52 8.48
N PRO A 106 -6.04 3.21 8.21
CA PRO A 106 -6.23 4.57 8.71
C PRO A 106 -6.19 4.67 10.24
N ARG A 107 -6.73 3.67 10.95
CA ARG A 107 -6.67 3.65 12.43
C ARG A 107 -5.29 3.29 12.96
N ALA A 108 -4.52 2.52 12.20
CA ALA A 108 -3.16 2.12 12.58
C ALA A 108 -2.20 3.31 12.68
N LEU A 109 -2.51 4.46 12.08
CA LEU A 109 -1.74 5.71 12.20
C LEU A 109 -1.57 6.20 13.66
N ASN A 110 -2.41 5.73 14.58
CA ASN A 110 -2.28 6.06 16.01
C ASN A 110 -1.21 5.22 16.72
N ASP A 111 -0.87 4.04 16.19
CA ASP A 111 0.01 3.05 16.83
C ASP A 111 1.28 2.74 16.01
N THR A 112 1.40 3.37 14.84
CA THR A 112 2.50 3.18 13.89
C THR A 112 3.05 4.52 13.42
N ASP A 113 4.30 4.53 12.98
CA ASP A 113 4.95 5.73 12.48
C ASP A 113 4.41 6.11 11.10
N LEU A 114 4.16 5.10 10.26
CA LEU A 114 3.62 5.25 8.91
C LEU A 114 2.52 4.21 8.64
N ALA A 115 1.56 4.58 7.80
CA ALA A 115 0.64 3.61 7.19
C ALA A 115 0.54 3.85 5.68
N ILE A 116 0.50 2.78 4.89
CA ILE A 116 0.39 2.86 3.44
C ILE A 116 -1.03 2.54 3.03
N ILE A 117 -1.78 3.55 2.60
CA ILE A 117 -3.23 3.47 2.51
C ILE A 117 -3.69 3.75 1.07
N THR A 118 -4.59 2.94 0.55
CA THR A 118 -5.27 3.20 -0.72
C THR A 118 -6.25 4.38 -0.57
N THR A 119 -6.36 5.22 -1.61
CA THR A 119 -7.14 6.46 -1.54
C THR A 119 -8.59 6.28 -1.09
N ASN A 120 -9.28 5.17 -1.42
CA ASN A 120 -10.64 4.93 -0.96
C ASN A 120 -10.75 4.84 0.58
N TYR A 121 -9.81 4.17 1.24
CA TYR A 121 -9.80 4.07 2.71
C TYR A 121 -9.28 5.34 3.35
N ALA A 122 -8.33 6.04 2.72
CA ALA A 122 -7.86 7.34 3.17
C ALA A 122 -9.01 8.36 3.20
N LEU A 123 -9.72 8.52 2.07
CA LEU A 123 -10.88 9.42 1.97
C LEU A 123 -11.99 9.03 2.95
N GLY A 124 -12.27 7.73 3.10
CA GLY A 124 -13.25 7.23 4.07
C GLY A 124 -12.88 7.54 5.54
N ALA A 125 -11.61 7.77 5.83
CA ALA A 125 -11.11 8.20 7.13
C ALA A 125 -10.89 9.72 7.24
N GLY A 126 -11.29 10.50 6.23
CA GLY A 126 -11.11 11.95 6.20
C GLY A 126 -9.71 12.42 5.82
N LEU A 127 -8.84 11.52 5.37
CA LEU A 127 -7.50 11.85 4.87
C LEU A 127 -7.56 12.23 3.39
N ASN A 128 -6.83 13.28 3.02
CA ASN A 128 -6.66 13.72 1.65
C ASN A 128 -5.26 13.31 1.14
N PRO A 129 -5.15 12.42 0.15
CA PRO A 129 -3.85 11.95 -0.35
C PRO A 129 -2.90 13.06 -0.81
N LEU A 130 -3.44 14.16 -1.35
CA LEU A 130 -2.65 15.28 -1.87
C LEU A 130 -2.18 16.26 -0.78
N LYS A 131 -2.79 16.23 0.40
CA LYS A 131 -2.47 17.13 1.52
C LYS A 131 -1.77 16.40 2.66
N ASP A 132 -2.23 15.20 2.98
CA ASP A 132 -1.84 14.42 4.15
C ASP A 132 -0.89 13.27 3.79
N GLY A 133 -0.79 12.93 2.50
CA GLY A 133 0.19 11.96 2.01
C GLY A 133 1.59 12.57 2.00
N ILE A 134 2.54 11.92 2.67
CA ILE A 134 3.95 12.34 2.67
C ILE A 134 4.68 11.85 1.40
N PHE A 135 4.13 10.84 0.73
CA PHE A 135 4.57 10.32 -0.55
C PHE A 135 3.43 9.56 -1.21
N MET A 136 3.23 9.74 -2.51
CA MET A 136 2.10 9.16 -3.24
C MET A 136 2.59 8.57 -4.56
N GLU A 137 1.89 7.54 -5.04
CA GLU A 137 2.08 7.06 -6.40
C GLU A 137 1.80 8.15 -7.45
N ASP A 138 2.51 8.07 -8.56
CA ASP A 138 2.24 8.91 -9.73
C ASP A 138 0.84 8.67 -10.28
N LYS A 139 0.28 9.69 -10.93
CA LYS A 139 -1.08 9.65 -11.49
C LYS A 139 -1.24 8.68 -12.67
N ASP A 140 -0.13 8.17 -13.20
CA ASP A 140 -0.08 7.29 -14.38
C ASP A 140 0.28 5.84 -14.02
N SER A 141 0.24 5.50 -12.72
CA SER A 141 0.76 4.22 -12.21
C SER A 141 -0.08 2.98 -12.52
#